data_AF-A0A7S0BMY6-F1
#
_entry.id   AF-A0A7S0BMY6-F1
#
_cell.length_a   1.000
_cell.length_b   1.000
_cell.length_c   1.000
_cell.angle_alpha   90.00
_cell.angle_beta   90.00
_cell.angle_gamma   90.00
#
_symmetry.space_group_name_H-M   'P 1'
#
loop_
_entity.id
_entity.type
_entity.pdbx_description
1 polymer ?
#
loop_
_entity_poly.entity_id
_entity_poly.type
_entity_poly.pdbx_seq_one_letter_code
_entity_poly.pdbx_strand_id
1 'polypeptide(L)'
;TSGEDDNVADAIFETVLPRFFADKLPQSKAGCIVAVTDRLDSLVGLFAAGCAPTANTDVYALRRTAVGLIAILQGKGLTLNLRDAVEEVARVQPRKVDEDTKNAIIEFIVRRFESSLLEQGKRVDLVRAVIAEQGENPWRVQSALGELEDLVAESKSLD
;
A
#
# COMPACT_ATOMS: atom_id res chain seq x y z
N THR A 1 23.88 -15.57 -16.58
CA THR A 1 23.28 -15.36 -15.25
C THR A 1 24.29 -15.83 -14.23
N SER A 2 24.49 -15.12 -13.11
CA SER A 2 25.62 -15.35 -12.18
C SER A 2 25.53 -16.64 -11.33
N GLY A 3 24.77 -17.65 -11.76
CA GLY A 3 24.66 -18.94 -11.07
C GLY A 3 23.93 -18.90 -9.73
N GLU A 4 23.12 -17.87 -9.48
CA GLU A 4 22.26 -17.78 -8.30
C GLU A 4 21.15 -18.84 -8.36
N ASP A 5 20.71 -19.29 -7.17
CA ASP A 5 19.55 -20.18 -7.02
C ASP A 5 18.33 -19.54 -7.71
N ASP A 6 17.54 -20.33 -8.45
CA ASP A 6 16.38 -19.84 -9.22
C ASP A 6 15.43 -18.99 -8.35
N ASN A 7 15.36 -19.31 -7.04
CA ASN A 7 14.58 -18.56 -6.06
C ASN A 7 15.03 -17.09 -5.89
N VAL A 8 16.31 -16.79 -6.08
CA VAL A 8 16.86 -15.42 -5.96
C VAL A 8 16.57 -14.61 -7.23
N ALA A 9 16.79 -15.21 -8.40
CA ALA A 9 16.51 -14.57 -9.68
C ALA A 9 15.03 -14.18 -9.79
N ASP A 10 14.13 -15.07 -9.37
CA ASP A 10 12.70 -14.80 -9.32
C ASP A 10 12.37 -13.66 -8.35
N ALA A 11 12.95 -13.64 -7.14
CA ALA A 11 12.70 -12.57 -6.17
C ALA A 11 13.15 -11.20 -6.68
N ILE A 12 14.29 -11.12 -7.37
CA ILE A 12 14.78 -9.88 -7.99
C ILE A 12 13.79 -9.41 -9.07
N PHE A 13 13.37 -10.31 -9.96
CA PHE A 13 12.39 -9.98 -10.99
C PHE A 13 11.05 -9.52 -10.39
N GLU A 14 10.60 -10.18 -9.33
CA GLU A 14 9.32 -9.90 -8.68
C GLU A 14 9.29 -8.54 -7.95
N THR A 15 10.44 -7.97 -7.61
CA THR A 15 10.52 -6.70 -6.87
C THR A 15 9.82 -5.55 -7.63
N VAL A 16 9.87 -5.56 -8.97
CA VAL A 16 9.22 -4.54 -9.80
C VAL A 16 7.72 -4.77 -10.01
N LEU A 17 7.18 -5.91 -9.56
CA LEU A 17 5.75 -6.24 -9.66
C LEU A 17 4.96 -5.65 -8.48
N PRO A 18 3.71 -5.20 -8.68
CA PRO A 18 3.06 -4.95 -9.97
C PRO A 18 3.59 -3.67 -10.63
N ARG A 19 3.67 -3.66 -11.96
CA ARG A 19 4.15 -2.51 -12.76
C ARG A 19 3.04 -1.51 -13.11
N PHE A 20 1.79 -1.99 -13.15
CA PHE A 20 0.58 -1.22 -13.43
C PHE A 20 -0.64 -1.88 -12.76
N PHE A 21 -1.79 -1.21 -12.82
CA PHE A 21 -3.04 -1.72 -12.24
C PHE A 21 -3.44 -3.05 -12.88
N ALA A 22 -3.83 -4.04 -12.07
CA ALA A 22 -4.14 -5.41 -12.50
C ALA A 22 -2.99 -6.20 -13.15
N ASP A 23 -1.73 -5.77 -12.97
CA ASP A 23 -0.55 -6.59 -13.30
C ASP A 23 -0.41 -7.78 -12.32
N LYS A 24 0.49 -8.71 -12.65
CA LYS A 24 0.84 -9.82 -11.77
C LYS A 24 1.41 -9.31 -10.45
N LEU A 25 1.08 -9.98 -9.36
CA LEU A 25 1.71 -9.77 -8.06
C LEU A 25 2.94 -10.67 -7.91
N PRO A 26 3.94 -10.28 -7.07
CA PRO A 26 5.01 -11.18 -6.65
C PRO A 26 4.46 -12.52 -6.17
N GLN A 27 5.01 -13.66 -6.58
CA GLN A 27 4.50 -14.98 -6.16
C GLN A 27 5.28 -15.52 -4.97
N SER A 28 6.60 -15.36 -4.97
CA SER A 28 7.46 -15.82 -3.90
C SER A 28 7.29 -14.95 -2.64
N LYS A 29 7.54 -15.55 -1.47
CA LYS A 29 7.58 -14.80 -0.21
C LYS A 29 8.70 -13.76 -0.22
N ALA A 30 9.87 -14.13 -0.75
CA ALA A 30 11.01 -13.23 -0.87
C ALA A 30 10.68 -12.02 -1.76
N GLY A 31 10.14 -12.25 -2.95
CA GLY A 31 9.69 -11.20 -3.86
C GLY A 31 8.62 -10.30 -3.25
N CYS A 32 7.65 -10.84 -2.52
CA CYS A 32 6.66 -10.02 -1.78
C CYS A 32 7.33 -9.10 -0.75
N ILE A 33 8.24 -9.64 0.06
CA ILE A 33 8.93 -8.88 1.12
C ILE A 33 9.78 -7.77 0.50
N VAL A 34 10.57 -8.09 -0.52
CA VAL A 34 11.45 -7.11 -1.18
C VAL A 34 10.61 -6.06 -1.89
N ALA A 35 9.56 -6.45 -2.62
CA ALA A 35 8.67 -5.52 -3.33
C ALA A 35 7.94 -4.54 -2.39
N VAL A 36 7.51 -4.99 -1.21
CA VAL A 36 6.88 -4.14 -0.19
C VAL A 36 7.92 -3.20 0.44
N THR A 37 9.09 -3.74 0.80
CA THR A 37 10.15 -2.97 1.45
C THR A 37 10.71 -1.89 0.55
N ASP A 38 10.99 -2.20 -0.73
CA ASP A 38 11.48 -1.26 -1.74
C ASP A 38 10.53 -0.07 -1.95
N ARG A 39 9.21 -0.35 -1.96
CA ARG A 39 8.18 0.67 -2.11
C ARG A 39 8.08 1.56 -0.88
N LEU A 40 8.14 0.97 0.31
CA LEU A 40 8.15 1.74 1.57
C LEU A 40 9.44 2.58 1.68
N ASP A 41 10.61 2.03 1.34
CA ASP A 41 11.88 2.75 1.33
C ASP A 41 11.82 3.95 0.38
N SER A 42 11.32 3.74 -0.84
CA SER A 42 11.11 4.83 -1.80
C SER A 42 10.15 5.90 -1.28
N LEU A 43 9.01 5.51 -0.71
CA LEU A 43 8.03 6.45 -0.14
C LEU A 43 8.64 7.26 1.01
N VAL A 44 9.28 6.60 1.96
CA VAL A 44 9.84 7.25 3.16
C VAL A 44 11.03 8.13 2.79
N GLY A 45 11.99 7.59 2.04
CA GLY A 45 13.21 8.29 1.66
C GLY A 45 12.95 9.52 0.79
N LEU A 46 12.02 9.43 -0.18
CA LEU A 46 11.69 10.56 -1.06
C LEU A 46 10.83 11.63 -0.37
N PHE A 47 9.91 11.25 0.52
CA PHE A 47 9.22 12.25 1.35
C PHE A 47 10.20 12.99 2.26
N ALA A 48 11.11 12.26 2.93
CA ALA A 48 12.15 12.84 3.76
C ALA A 48 13.14 13.73 2.99
N ALA A 49 13.30 13.49 1.69
CA ALA A 49 14.08 14.34 0.78
C ALA A 49 13.33 15.59 0.28
N GLY A 50 12.08 15.81 0.70
CA GLY A 50 11.25 16.92 0.22
C GLY A 50 10.69 16.69 -1.18
N CYS A 51 10.67 15.45 -1.66
CA CYS A 51 10.20 15.06 -3.00
C CYS A 51 8.76 14.52 -3.00
N ALA A 52 7.98 14.82 -1.96
CA ALA A 52 6.58 14.42 -1.89
C ALA A 52 5.79 14.94 -3.11
N PRO A 53 4.82 14.18 -3.65
CA PRO A 53 4.07 14.59 -4.82
C PRO A 53 3.20 15.82 -4.53
N THR A 54 3.10 16.72 -5.51
CA THR A 54 2.16 17.86 -5.47
C THR A 54 0.93 17.55 -6.30
N ALA A 55 -0.13 18.37 -6.19
CA ALA A 55 -1.37 18.17 -6.95
C ALA A 55 -1.14 17.91 -8.46
N ASN A 56 -0.18 18.61 -9.07
CA ASN A 56 0.05 18.57 -10.51
C ASN A 56 1.29 17.77 -10.92
N THR A 57 2.10 17.26 -9.99
CA THR A 57 3.38 16.64 -10.35
C THR A 57 3.75 15.50 -9.41
N ASP A 58 4.21 14.40 -10.01
CA ASP A 58 4.76 13.24 -9.32
C ASP A 58 5.98 12.71 -10.11
N VAL A 59 7.12 13.40 -9.96
CA VAL A 59 8.35 13.14 -10.73
C VAL A 59 8.90 11.74 -10.47
N TYR A 60 8.73 11.24 -9.25
CA TYR A 60 9.28 9.96 -8.79
C TYR A 60 8.24 8.83 -8.76
N ALA A 61 7.07 9.05 -9.36
CA ALA A 61 5.98 8.08 -9.45
C ALA A 61 5.50 7.51 -8.09
N LEU A 62 5.58 8.28 -7.01
CA LEU A 62 5.21 7.86 -5.66
C LEU A 62 3.72 7.49 -5.54
N ARG A 63 2.83 8.07 -6.37
CA ARG A 63 1.44 7.63 -6.45
C ARG A 63 1.34 6.20 -6.96
N ARG A 64 2.12 5.86 -7.98
CA ARG A 64 2.19 4.50 -8.53
C ARG A 64 2.80 3.54 -7.51
N THR A 65 3.84 3.97 -6.81
CA THR A 65 4.48 3.22 -5.72
C THR A 65 3.48 2.86 -4.63
N ALA A 66 2.69 3.83 -4.14
CA ALA A 66 1.66 3.61 -3.14
C ALA A 66 0.56 2.65 -3.61
N VAL A 67 0.06 2.82 -4.85
CA VAL A 67 -0.95 1.91 -5.42
C VAL A 67 -0.40 0.48 -5.55
N GLY A 68 0.86 0.32 -5.97
CA GLY A 68 1.51 -0.99 -6.06
C GLY A 68 1.69 -1.65 -4.68
N LEU A 69 2.06 -0.87 -3.66
CA LEU A 69 2.16 -1.35 -2.28
C LEU A 69 0.80 -1.88 -1.79
N ILE A 70 -0.25 -1.08 -1.94
CA ILE A 70 -1.63 -1.45 -1.56
C ILE A 70 -2.05 -2.73 -2.27
N ALA A 71 -1.83 -2.83 -3.60
CA ALA A 71 -2.20 -4.00 -4.39
C ALA A 71 -1.51 -5.29 -3.90
N ILE A 72 -0.24 -5.22 -3.51
CA ILE A 72 0.47 -6.37 -2.93
C ILE A 72 -0.13 -6.77 -1.59
N LEU A 73 -0.30 -5.81 -0.67
CA LEU A 73 -0.82 -6.07 0.67
C LEU A 73 -2.23 -6.69 0.62
N GLN A 74 -3.09 -6.15 -0.22
CA GLN A 74 -4.44 -6.65 -0.47
C GLN A 74 -4.42 -8.04 -1.11
N GLY A 75 -3.78 -8.17 -2.27
CA GLY A 75 -3.82 -9.41 -3.07
C GLY A 75 -3.08 -10.58 -2.44
N LYS A 76 -2.20 -10.33 -1.45
CA LYS A 76 -1.50 -11.37 -0.70
C LYS A 76 -2.00 -11.58 0.72
N GLY A 77 -3.03 -10.85 1.13
CA GLY A 77 -3.58 -11.01 2.47
C GLY A 77 -2.64 -10.57 3.58
N LEU A 78 -1.73 -9.63 3.32
CA LEU A 78 -0.66 -9.27 4.24
C LEU A 78 -1.15 -8.23 5.25
N THR A 79 -1.18 -8.64 6.51
CA THR A 79 -1.44 -7.74 7.63
C THR A 79 -0.18 -6.94 7.95
N LEU A 80 -0.17 -5.67 7.54
CA LEU A 80 0.91 -4.74 7.85
C LEU A 80 0.31 -3.44 8.39
N ASN A 81 0.72 -3.04 9.58
CA ASN A 81 0.41 -1.71 10.09
C ASN A 81 1.38 -0.71 9.44
N LEU A 82 0.84 0.27 8.71
CA LEU A 82 1.62 1.26 7.96
C LEU A 82 2.45 2.16 8.89
N ARG A 83 1.96 2.48 10.09
CA ARG A 83 2.70 3.29 11.06
C ARG A 83 3.94 2.57 11.55
N ASP A 84 3.80 1.32 11.96
CA ASP A 84 4.94 0.50 12.41
C ASP A 84 5.95 0.31 11.27
N ALA A 85 5.46 0.05 10.05
CA ALA A 85 6.32 -0.14 8.88
C ALA A 85 7.08 1.15 8.49
N VAL A 86 6.39 2.30 8.49
CA VAL A 86 7.01 3.60 8.22
C VAL A 86 8.03 3.95 9.31
N GLU A 87 7.74 3.64 10.58
CA GLU A 87 8.67 3.85 11.69
C GLU A 87 9.96 3.05 11.48
N GLU A 88 9.87 1.75 11.19
CA GLU A 88 11.05 0.91 11.00
C GLU A 88 11.88 1.33 9.78
N VAL A 89 11.23 1.66 8.66
CA VAL A 89 11.92 2.15 7.46
C VAL A 89 12.58 3.51 7.73
N ALA A 90 11.91 4.41 8.45
CA ALA A 90 12.46 5.72 8.81
C ALA A 90 13.76 5.62 9.62
N ARG A 91 13.92 4.59 10.46
CA ARG A 91 15.11 4.39 11.31
C ARG A 91 16.37 4.05 10.52
N VAL A 92 16.21 3.44 9.33
CA VAL A 92 17.33 3.02 8.48
C VAL A 92 17.62 4.00 7.35
N GLN A 93 16.84 5.07 7.21
CA GLN A 93 17.09 6.12 6.23
C GLN A 93 18.39 6.89 6.56
N PRO A 94 19.12 7.37 5.53
CA PRO A 94 20.35 8.16 5.73
C PRO A 94 20.11 9.56 6.29
N ARG A 95 18.84 9.94 6.52
CA ARG A 95 18.40 11.23 7.03
C ARG A 95 17.32 11.03 8.07
N LYS A 96 17.25 11.94 9.03
CA LYS A 96 16.17 11.95 10.03
C LYS A 96 14.83 12.17 9.32
N VAL A 97 13.86 11.30 9.58
CA VAL A 97 12.47 11.47 9.19
C VAL A 97 11.70 11.89 10.43
N ASP A 98 11.12 13.09 10.41
CA ASP A 98 10.31 13.60 11.52
C ASP A 98 8.88 13.04 11.51
N GLU A 99 8.16 13.21 12.63
CA GLU A 99 6.79 12.70 12.80
C GLU A 99 5.82 13.30 11.78
N ASP A 100 5.98 14.57 11.42
CA ASP A 100 5.12 15.22 10.42
C ASP A 100 5.28 14.56 9.05
N THR A 101 6.52 14.24 8.66
CA THR A 101 6.82 13.51 7.43
C THR A 101 6.24 12.09 7.47
N LYS A 102 6.41 11.36 8.58
CA LYS A 102 5.83 10.02 8.75
C LYS A 102 4.31 10.04 8.61
N ASN A 103 3.64 10.98 9.29
CA ASN A 103 2.19 11.15 9.20
C ASN A 103 1.74 11.51 7.78
N ALA A 104 2.47 12.38 7.09
CA ALA A 104 2.19 12.74 5.70
C ALA A 104 2.31 11.53 4.75
N ILE A 105 3.27 10.64 4.96
CA ILE A 105 3.42 9.40 4.18
C ILE A 105 2.23 8.47 4.41
N ILE A 106 1.85 8.24 5.67
CA ILE A 106 0.71 7.38 6.02
C ILE A 106 -0.56 7.95 5.40
N GLU A 107 -0.84 9.24 5.62
CA GLU A 107 -2.01 9.92 5.04
C GLU A 107 -2.02 9.83 3.52
N PHE A 108 -0.86 10.00 2.87
CA PHE A 108 -0.74 9.85 1.43
C PHE A 108 -1.16 8.44 0.97
N ILE A 109 -0.64 7.39 1.60
CA ILE A 109 -0.99 5.99 1.28
C ILE A 109 -2.49 5.74 1.52
N VAL A 110 -3.02 6.14 2.67
CA VAL A 110 -4.45 5.96 3.02
C VAL A 110 -5.36 6.68 2.03
N ARG A 111 -5.07 7.94 1.68
CA ARG A 111 -5.86 8.69 0.69
C ARG A 111 -5.81 8.06 -0.70
N ARG A 112 -4.67 7.48 -1.10
CA ARG A 112 -4.58 6.72 -2.36
C ARG A 112 -5.42 5.46 -2.30
N PHE A 113 -5.44 4.79 -1.16
CA PHE A 113 -6.26 3.60 -0.98
C PHE A 113 -7.75 3.91 -1.04
N GLU A 114 -8.20 4.94 -0.30
CA GLU A 114 -9.58 5.43 -0.38
C GLU A 114 -9.97 5.73 -1.83
N SER A 115 -9.13 6.49 -2.56
CA SER A 115 -9.38 6.81 -3.97
C SER A 115 -9.54 5.54 -4.82
N SER A 116 -8.68 4.54 -4.61
CA SER A 116 -8.75 3.28 -5.35
C SER A 116 -10.04 2.49 -5.07
N LEU A 117 -10.51 2.45 -3.82
CA LEU A 117 -11.77 1.79 -3.47
C LEU A 117 -12.97 2.50 -4.11
N LEU A 118 -12.97 3.83 -4.12
CA LEU A 118 -14.03 4.62 -4.77
C LEU A 118 -14.04 4.42 -6.29
N GLU A 119 -12.87 4.36 -6.93
CA GLU A 119 -12.73 4.05 -8.36
C GLU A 119 -13.23 2.64 -8.70
N GLN A 120 -13.17 1.69 -7.76
CA GLN A 120 -13.76 0.35 -7.89
C GLN A 120 -15.30 0.34 -7.71
N GLY A 121 -15.93 1.50 -7.52
CA GLY A 121 -17.37 1.64 -7.35
C GLY A 121 -17.88 1.30 -5.94
N LYS A 122 -16.99 1.21 -4.95
CA LYS A 122 -17.37 0.96 -3.56
C LYS A 122 -18.16 2.14 -3.00
N ARG A 123 -19.13 1.82 -2.14
CA ARG A 123 -20.01 2.82 -1.51
C ARG A 123 -19.22 3.81 -0.65
N VAL A 124 -19.39 5.10 -0.91
CA VAL A 124 -18.63 6.19 -0.28
C VAL A 124 -18.75 6.19 1.25
N ASP A 125 -19.97 5.97 1.76
CA ASP A 125 -20.24 5.95 3.20
C ASP A 125 -19.54 4.79 3.90
N LEU A 126 -19.55 3.60 3.30
CA LEU A 126 -18.88 2.42 3.83
C LEU A 126 -17.36 2.56 3.79
N VAL A 127 -16.81 3.01 2.64
CA VAL A 127 -15.37 3.24 2.49
C VAL A 127 -14.85 4.21 3.54
N ARG A 128 -15.52 5.36 3.72
CA ARG A 128 -15.11 6.36 4.71
C ARG A 128 -15.16 5.84 6.14
N ALA A 129 -16.20 5.07 6.48
CA ALA A 129 -16.32 4.48 7.81
C ALA A 129 -15.15 3.53 8.11
N VAL A 130 -14.82 2.65 7.16
CA VAL A 130 -13.73 1.67 7.34
C VAL A 130 -12.36 2.33 7.31
N ILE A 131 -12.13 3.30 6.41
CA ILE A 131 -10.85 4.04 6.35
C ILE A 131 -10.60 4.81 7.65
N ALA A 132 -11.63 5.40 8.27
CA ALA A 132 -11.49 6.13 9.52
C ALA A 132 -11.01 5.23 10.68
N GLU A 133 -11.39 3.96 10.68
CA GLU A 133 -11.07 3.02 11.77
C GLU A 133 -9.84 2.15 11.47
N GLN A 134 -9.65 1.74 10.21
CA GLN A 134 -8.66 0.73 9.81
C GLN A 134 -7.69 1.22 8.74
N GLY A 135 -7.70 2.50 8.36
CA GLY A 135 -6.96 3.05 7.22
C GLY A 135 -5.45 2.77 7.23
N GLU A 136 -4.84 2.62 8.41
CA GLU A 136 -3.42 2.29 8.55
C GLU A 136 -3.10 0.80 8.29
N ASN A 137 -4.07 -0.05 7.94
CA ASN A 137 -3.85 -1.45 7.58
C ASN A 137 -4.65 -1.85 6.33
N PRO A 138 -4.03 -1.84 5.13
CA PRO A 138 -4.76 -2.00 3.88
C PRO A 138 -5.57 -3.30 3.76
N TRP A 139 -5.05 -4.40 4.28
CA TRP A 139 -5.77 -5.67 4.27
C TRP A 139 -6.99 -5.65 5.20
N ARG A 140 -6.88 -5.08 6.40
CA ARG A 140 -8.01 -4.98 7.34
C ARG A 140 -9.15 -4.14 6.79
N VAL A 141 -8.84 -3.04 6.10
CA VAL A 141 -9.86 -2.25 5.40
C VAL A 141 -10.61 -3.09 4.39
N GLN A 142 -9.91 -3.90 3.59
CA GLN A 142 -10.57 -4.74 2.58
C GLN A 142 -11.47 -5.80 3.22
N SER A 143 -11.01 -6.45 4.29
CA SER A 143 -11.82 -7.44 5.03
C SER A 143 -13.07 -6.79 5.62
N ALA A 144 -12.90 -5.71 6.38
CA ALA A 144 -13.99 -5.02 7.06
C ALA A 144 -14.99 -4.40 6.08
N LEU A 145 -14.54 -3.91 4.92
CA LEU A 145 -15.43 -3.39 3.89
C LEU A 145 -16.31 -4.50 3.29
N GLY A 146 -15.76 -5.68 3.03
CA GLY A 146 -16.53 -6.83 2.56
C GLY A 146 -17.60 -7.25 3.58
N GLU A 147 -17.22 -7.39 4.85
CA GLU A 147 -18.13 -7.73 5.94
C GLU A 147 -19.27 -6.71 6.09
N LEU A 148 -18.95 -5.41 5.98
CA LEU A 148 -19.95 -4.34 6.08
C LEU A 148 -20.88 -4.29 4.86
N GLU A 149 -20.37 -4.59 3.65
CA GLU A 149 -21.19 -4.70 2.44
C GLU A 149 -22.20 -5.85 2.56
N ASP A 150 -21.78 -7.01 3.07
CA ASP A 150 -22.62 -8.18 3.27
C ASP A 150 -23.74 -7.91 4.30
N LEU A 151 -23.40 -7.32 5.45
CA LEU A 151 -24.36 -6.96 6.50
C LEU A 151 -25.44 -5.98 5.99
N VAL A 152 -25.06 -5.02 5.15
CA VAL A 152 -26.00 -4.04 4.58
C VAL A 152 -26.86 -4.66 3.47
N ALA A 153 -26.36 -5.67 2.76
CA ALA A 153 -27.16 -6.43 1.81
C ALA A 153 -28.20 -7.29 2.54
N GLU A 154 -27.82 -7.94 3.64
CA GLU A 154 -28.72 -8.72 4.49
C GLU A 154 -29.84 -7.86 5.09
N SER A 155 -29.52 -6.69 5.63
CA SER A 155 -30.52 -5.80 6.23
C SER A 155 -31.58 -5.35 5.21
N LYS A 156 -31.19 -5.09 3.95
CA LYS A 156 -32.13 -4.73 2.87
C LYS A 156 -32.99 -5.88 2.38
N SER A 157 -32.61 -7.13 2.65
CA SER A 157 -33.41 -8.31 2.29
C SER A 157 -34.51 -8.63 3.30
N LEU A 158 -34.44 -8.02 4.49
CA LEU A 158 -35.40 -8.16 5.58
C LEU A 158 -36.49 -7.06 5.56
N ASP A 159 -36.28 -6.01 4.76
CA ASP A 159 -37.23 -4.90 4.52
C ASP A 159 -38.03 -5.10 3.23
#